data_AF-W1XM68-F1
#
_entry.id   AF-W1XM68-F1
#
_cell.length_a   1.000
_cell.length_b   1.000
_cell.length_c   1.000
_cell.angle_alpha   90.00
_cell.angle_beta   90.00
_cell.angle_gamma   90.00
#
_symmetry.space_group_name_H-M   'P 1'
#
loop_
_entity.id
_entity.type
_entity.pdbx_description
1 polymer ?
#
loop_
_entity_poly.entity_id
_entity_poly.type
_entity_poly.pdbx_seq_one_letter_code
_entity_poly.pdbx_strand_id
1 'polypeptide(L)' 'SKFNAEAGRIGNYEHCSFSIHGEGRFVGNEDSHPVIGAAGALTVVPEVQVNAIVDGTHLSKVVAAMK' A
#
# COMPACT_ATOMS: atom_id res chain seq x y z
N SER A 1 10.30 -9.62 0.84
CA SER A 1 9.60 -8.37 1.22
C SER A 1 9.11 -7.69 -0.07
N LYS A 2 8.00 -6.94 -0.05
CA LYS A 2 7.40 -6.29 -1.25
C LYS A 2 8.26 -5.16 -1.88
N PHE A 3 9.51 -4.97 -1.45
CA PHE A 3 10.42 -3.90 -1.84
C PHE A 3 11.59 -4.35 -2.74
N ASN A 4 11.51 -5.52 -3.37
CA ASN A 4 12.61 -6.08 -4.19
C ASN A 4 12.82 -5.38 -5.55
N ALA A 5 12.06 -4.34 -5.88
CA ALA A 5 12.03 -3.74 -7.21
C ALA A 5 12.77 -2.39 -7.32
N GLU A 6 13.83 -2.15 -6.55
CA GLU A 6 14.58 -0.86 -6.53
C GLU A 6 13.84 0.31 -5.86
N ALA A 7 12.65 0.05 -5.31
CA ALA A 7 11.97 0.97 -4.42
C ALA A 7 12.77 1.15 -3.12
N GLY A 8 13.00 2.41 -2.73
CA GLY A 8 13.74 2.74 -1.52
C GLY A 8 15.26 2.67 -1.67
N ARG A 9 15.81 2.80 -2.90
CA ARG A 9 17.25 2.98 -3.12
C ARG A 9 17.61 4.46 -3.02
N ILE A 10 18.40 4.83 -2.03
CA ILE A 10 18.86 6.21 -1.80
C ILE A 10 20.36 6.14 -1.50
N GLY A 11 21.21 6.55 -2.44
CA GLY A 11 22.67 6.40 -2.31
C GLY A 11 23.07 4.93 -2.15
N ASN A 12 23.76 4.62 -1.03
CA ASN A 12 24.19 3.26 -0.70
C ASN A 12 23.20 2.50 0.21
N TYR A 13 21.97 3.00 0.35
CA TYR A 13 20.92 2.38 1.16
C TYR A 13 19.86 1.75 0.25
N GLU A 14 19.36 0.58 0.65
CA GLU A 14 18.30 -0.16 -0.04
C GLU A 14 17.12 -0.37 0.92
N HIS A 15 15.93 -0.60 0.36
CA HIS A 15 14.67 -0.80 1.10
C HIS A 15 14.25 0.35 2.02
N CYS A 16 14.68 1.58 1.76
CA CYS A 16 14.23 2.75 2.49
C CYS A 16 12.72 2.95 2.29
N SER A 17 11.96 2.79 3.38
CA SER A 17 10.53 3.04 3.41
C SER A 17 10.14 3.67 4.74
N PHE A 18 9.03 4.41 4.72
CA PHE A 18 8.41 4.98 5.91
C PHE A 18 7.01 4.42 6.06
N SER A 19 6.68 3.96 7.27
CA SER A 19 5.38 3.35 7.57
C SER A 19 4.63 4.18 8.61
N ILE A 20 3.36 4.46 8.33
CA ILE A 20 2.45 5.15 9.26
C ILE A 20 1.30 4.21 9.58
N HIS A 21 1.00 4.05 10.87
CA HIS A 21 -0.22 3.35 11.31
C HIS A 21 -1.40 4.31 11.20
N GLY A 22 -2.49 3.86 10.61
CA GLY A 22 -3.70 4.64 10.41
C GLY A 22 -4.93 3.76 10.41
N GLU A 23 -6.04 4.33 9.94
CA GLU A 23 -7.31 3.64 9.81
C GLU A 23 -7.80 3.72 8.37
N GLY A 24 -8.01 2.56 7.76
CA GLY A 24 -8.74 2.43 6.50
C GLY A 24 -10.22 2.59 6.74
N ARG A 25 -10.90 3.35 5.88
CA ARG A 25 -12.35 3.56 5.95
C ARG A 25 -12.97 3.30 4.59
N PHE A 26 -13.94 2.39 4.53
CA PHE A 26 -14.64 2.06 3.30
C PHE A 26 -16.09 1.67 3.55
N VAL A 27 -16.95 1.87 2.54
CA VAL A 27 -18.35 1.42 2.52
C VAL A 27 -18.50 0.55 1.28
N GLY A 28 -18.77 -0.74 1.47
CA GLY A 28 -19.10 -1.64 0.37
C GLY A 28 -20.48 -1.30 -0.21
N ASN A 29 -20.65 -1.42 -1.53
CA ASN A 29 -21.96 -1.33 -2.17
C ASN A 29 -22.78 -2.63 -1.98
N GLU A 30 -23.98 -2.70 -2.56
CA GLU A 30 -24.89 -3.85 -2.42
C GLU A 30 -24.31 -5.16 -2.98
N ASP A 31 -23.46 -5.08 -4.00
CA ASP A 31 -22.78 -6.24 -4.60
C ASP A 31 -21.48 -6.63 -3.87
N SER A 32 -21.10 -5.89 -2.83
CA SER A 32 -19.88 -6.14 -2.09
C SER A 32 -20.02 -7.38 -1.21
N HIS A 33 -19.00 -8.24 -1.27
CA HIS A 33 -18.86 -9.41 -0.40
C HIS A 33 -17.64 -9.19 0.53
N PRO A 34 -17.73 -8.27 1.50
CA PRO A 34 -16.58 -7.90 2.31
C PRO A 34 -16.17 -9.05 3.24
N VAL A 35 -14.86 -9.34 3.29
CA VAL A 35 -14.28 -10.27 4.28
C VAL A 35 -14.29 -9.67 5.69
N ILE A 36 -14.22 -8.33 5.79
CA ILE A 36 -14.28 -7.58 7.04
C ILE A 36 -15.33 -6.46 6.87
N GLY A 37 -16.27 -6.37 7.82
CA GLY A 37 -17.35 -5.38 7.79
C GLY A 37 -18.65 -5.92 7.21
N ALA A 38 -19.53 -5.02 6.75
CA ALA A 38 -20.81 -5.35 6.15
C ALA A 38 -21.11 -4.46 4.93
N ALA A 39 -21.79 -5.02 3.92
CA ALA A 39 -22.25 -4.27 2.76
C ALA A 39 -23.20 -3.14 3.19
N GLY A 40 -23.07 -1.96 2.56
CA GLY A 40 -23.82 -0.76 2.91
C GLY A 40 -23.44 -0.09 4.23
N ALA A 41 -22.48 -0.64 4.99
CA ALA A 41 -22.06 -0.10 6.28
C ALA A 41 -20.62 0.44 6.22
N LEU A 42 -20.40 1.55 6.93
CA LEU A 42 -19.05 2.09 7.13
C LEU A 42 -18.23 1.11 7.96
N THR A 43 -17.12 0.66 7.37
CA THR A 43 -16.14 -0.20 8.02
C THR A 43 -14.87 0.60 8.28
N VAL A 44 -14.33 0.46 9.49
CA VAL A 44 -13.08 1.10 9.93
C VAL A 44 -12.14 0.01 10.41
N VAL A 45 -10.94 -0.06 9.86
CA VAL A 45 -9.93 -1.08 10.20
C VAL A 45 -8.55 -0.47 10.37
N PRO A 46 -7.69 -1.04 11.23
CA PRO A 46 -6.29 -0.64 11.31
C PRO A 46 -5.58 -0.91 9.98
N GLU A 47 -4.85 0.08 9.46
CA GLU A 47 -4.03 -0.04 8.25
C GLU A 47 -2.64 0.54 8.45
N VAL A 48 -1.70 0.15 7.58
CA VAL A 48 -0.36 0.74 7.53
C VAL A 48 -0.13 1.33 6.14
N GLN A 49 0.05 2.64 6.09
CA GLN A 49 0.48 3.33 4.87
C GLN A 49 2.00 3.22 4.76
N VAL A 50 2.48 2.59 3.69
CA VAL A 50 3.92 2.49 3.42
C VAL A 50 4.29 3.39 2.24
N ASN A 51 5.27 4.27 2.45
CA ASN A 51 5.80 5.17 1.43
C ASN A 51 7.27 4.82 1.15
N ALA A 52 7.68 4.87 -0.12
CA ALA A 52 9.07 4.69 -0.52
C ALA A 52 9.40 5.64 -1.67
N ILE A 53 10.65 6.10 -1.72
CA ILE A 53 11.16 6.91 -2.82
C ILE A 53 11.66 5.96 -3.92
N VAL A 54 11.33 6.25 -5.16
CA VAL A 54 11.75 5.49 -6.33
C VAL A 54 12.21 6.46 -7.42
N ASP A 55 13.27 6.10 -8.12
CA ASP A 55 13.70 6.83 -9.31
C ASP A 55 12.63 6.71 -10.42
N GLY A 56 12.34 7.82 -11.10
CA GLY A 56 11.27 7.87 -12.11
C GLY A 56 11.41 6.84 -13.23
N THR A 57 12.62 6.43 -13.58
CA THR A 57 12.88 5.42 -14.63
C THR A 57 12.49 4.00 -14.19
N HIS A 58 12.42 3.74 -12.88
CA HIS A 58 12.09 2.44 -12.29
C HIS A 58 10.65 2.37 -11.74
N LEU A 59 9.92 3.49 -11.75
CA LEU A 59 8.56 3.58 -11.19
C LEU A 59 7.61 2.51 -11.77
N SER A 60 7.62 2.31 -13.10
CA SER A 60 6.73 1.33 -13.75
C SER A 60 7.02 -0.11 -13.31
N LYS A 61 8.29 -0.46 -13.15
CA LYS A 61 8.72 -1.79 -12.65
C LYS A 61 8.35 -1.97 -11.18
N VAL A 62 8.55 -0.95 -10.35
CA VAL A 62 8.14 -0.96 -8.94
C VAL A 62 6.65 -1.15 -8.78
N VAL A 63 5.84 -0.38 -9.50
CA VAL A 63 4.37 -0.47 -9.45
C VAL A 63 3.91 -1.85 -9.92
N ALA A 64 4.53 -2.43 -10.94
CA ALA A 64 4.22 -3.77 -11.40
C ALA A 64 4.51 -4.85 -10.35
N ALA A 65 5.60 -4.70 -9.57
CA ALA A 65 5.99 -5.63 -8.52
C ALA A 65 5.18 -5.50 -7.22
N MET A 66 4.43 -4.39 -7.04
CA MET A 66 3.59 -4.15 -5.85
C MET A 66 2.16 -4.67 -5.99
N LYS A 67 1.71 -4.97 -7.21
CA LYS A 67 0.43 -5.64 -7.50
C LYS A 67 0.41 -7.03 -6.88
#